data_AF-A0A7W1AX17-F1
#
_entry.id   AF-A0A7W1AX17-F1
#
_cell.length_a   1.000
_cell.length_b   1.000
_cell.length_c   1.000
_cell.angle_alpha   90.00
_cell.angle_beta   90.00
_cell.angle_gamma   90.00
#
_symmetry.space_group_name_H-M   'P 1'
#
loop_
_entity.id
_entity.type
_entity.pdbx_description
1 polymer ?
#
loop_
_entity_poly.entity_id
_entity_poly.type
_entity_poly.pdbx_seq_one_letter_code
_entity_poly.pdbx_strand_id
1 'polypeptide(L)'
;LDLLDHEAMRSQGREKIYHPGTYNGNPVSAAAGVATLSIVGGGGVCEAANRAGQQLREGFAAVAAAEGVRWGVYGSYSALHICLNPELDIDPLAFRPEEHSRQELQAKPPEQVRRLRMAMLIHGVDLSGWPGGLASAVHTQEDITATIDAFRASLRLLKREGLV
;
A
#
# COMPACT_ATOMS: atom_id res chain seq x y z
N LEU A 1 -1.39 -5.09 -31.80
CA LEU A 1 -0.08 -5.76 -31.57
C LEU A 1 0.82 -5.69 -32.80
N ASP A 2 0.25 -5.44 -33.97
CA ASP A 2 0.89 -5.38 -35.28
C ASP A 2 2.12 -4.47 -35.33
N LEU A 3 2.14 -3.35 -34.59
CA LEU A 3 3.26 -2.40 -34.54
C LEU A 3 4.56 -3.00 -33.95
N LEU A 4 4.47 -4.15 -33.28
CA LEU A 4 5.60 -4.88 -32.68
C LEU A 4 6.00 -6.11 -33.51
N ASP A 5 5.22 -6.44 -34.54
CA ASP A 5 5.45 -7.58 -35.41
C ASP A 5 6.25 -7.14 -36.65
N HIS A 6 7.34 -7.86 -36.93
CA HIS A 6 8.21 -7.56 -38.06
C HIS A 6 7.53 -7.80 -39.41
N GLU A 7 6.69 -8.83 -39.52
CA GLU A 7 6.04 -9.22 -40.76
C GLU A 7 4.87 -8.30 -41.07
N ALA A 8 4.05 -7.97 -40.06
CA ALA A 8 2.93 -7.05 -40.19
C ALA A 8 3.37 -5.62 -40.53
N MET A 9 4.49 -5.14 -39.97
CA MET A 9 5.00 -3.79 -40.28
C MET A 9 5.65 -3.70 -41.67
N ARG A 10 6.37 -4.75 -42.07
CA ARG A 10 6.96 -4.84 -43.41
C ARG A 10 5.88 -4.82 -44.50
N SER A 11 4.78 -5.57 -44.33
CA SER A 11 3.68 -5.59 -45.31
C SER A 11 2.96 -4.25 -45.43
N GLN A 12 3.04 -3.40 -44.41
CA GLN A 12 2.45 -2.05 -44.39
C GLN A 12 3.44 -0.94 -44.78
N GLY A 13 4.70 -1.27 -45.11
CA GLY A 13 5.73 -0.29 -45.47
C GLY A 13 6.15 0.62 -44.31
N ARG A 14 6.00 0.15 -43.06
CA ARG A 14 6.27 0.91 -41.84
C ARG A 14 7.42 0.29 -41.06
N GLU A 15 8.16 1.11 -40.33
CA GLU A 15 9.18 0.63 -39.40
C GLU A 15 8.53 0.08 -38.13
N LYS A 16 9.02 -1.08 -37.66
CA LYS A 16 8.58 -1.69 -36.41
C LYS A 16 9.01 -0.83 -35.23
N ILE A 17 8.14 -0.67 -34.24
CA ILE A 17 8.50 -0.07 -32.95
C ILE A 17 9.50 -0.99 -32.23
N TYR A 18 10.68 -0.46 -31.93
CA TYR A 18 11.73 -1.17 -31.21
C TYR A 18 11.31 -1.45 -29.77
N HIS A 19 11.21 -2.73 -29.40
CA HIS A 19 10.84 -3.18 -28.05
C HIS A 19 11.56 -4.51 -27.71
N PRO A 20 12.88 -4.47 -27.44
CA PRO A 20 13.65 -5.66 -27.05
C PRO A 20 13.35 -6.07 -25.60
N GLY A 21 13.74 -7.30 -25.24
CA GLY A 21 13.80 -7.71 -23.83
C GLY A 21 13.97 -9.22 -23.67
N THR A 22 15.10 -9.63 -23.10
CA THR A 22 15.49 -11.04 -22.93
C THR A 22 14.50 -11.88 -22.12
N TYR A 23 13.82 -11.26 -21.15
CA TYR A 23 12.90 -11.94 -20.23
C TYR A 23 11.42 -11.57 -20.43
N ASN A 24 11.11 -10.74 -21.43
CA ASN A 24 9.73 -10.36 -21.72
C ASN A 24 8.95 -11.62 -22.12
N GLY A 25 7.85 -11.90 -21.40
CA GLY A 25 7.02 -13.07 -21.68
C GLY A 25 7.71 -14.42 -21.45
N ASN A 26 8.77 -14.47 -20.64
CA ASN A 26 9.45 -15.74 -20.34
C ASN A 26 8.45 -16.77 -19.77
N PRO A 27 8.67 -18.09 -20.00
CA PRO A 27 7.70 -19.12 -19.64
C PRO A 27 7.32 -19.16 -18.16
N VAL A 28 8.25 -18.83 -17.26
CA VAL A 28 7.99 -18.85 -15.80
C VAL A 28 7.01 -17.74 -15.42
N SER A 29 7.24 -16.51 -15.89
CA SER A 29 6.33 -15.38 -15.65
C SER A 29 4.98 -15.59 -16.32
N ALA A 30 4.95 -16.15 -17.53
CA ALA A 30 3.70 -16.44 -18.24
C ALA A 30 2.85 -17.48 -17.50
N ALA A 31 3.47 -18.59 -17.05
CA ALA A 31 2.77 -19.63 -16.30
C ALA A 31 2.22 -19.11 -14.96
N ALA A 32 3.04 -18.36 -14.20
CA ALA A 32 2.60 -17.74 -12.95
C ALA A 32 1.48 -16.71 -13.17
N GLY A 33 1.55 -15.93 -14.25
CA GLY A 33 0.52 -14.96 -14.64
C GLY A 33 -0.81 -15.62 -14.98
N VAL A 34 -0.80 -16.68 -15.78
CA VAL A 34 -2.02 -17.45 -16.12
C VAL A 34 -2.67 -18.03 -14.87
N ALA A 35 -1.88 -18.64 -13.98
CA ALA A 35 -2.39 -19.19 -12.72
C ALA A 35 -3.01 -18.09 -11.83
N THR A 36 -2.28 -16.98 -11.65
CA THR A 36 -2.74 -15.83 -10.84
C THR A 36 -4.04 -15.26 -11.39
N LEU A 37 -4.11 -14.99 -12.70
CA LEU A 37 -5.31 -14.44 -13.33
C LEU A 37 -6.48 -15.41 -13.32
N SER A 38 -6.24 -16.72 -13.39
CA SER A 38 -7.30 -17.73 -13.27
C SER A 38 -7.91 -17.73 -11.86
N ILE A 39 -7.08 -17.62 -10.82
CA ILE A 39 -7.52 -17.51 -9.43
C ILE A 39 -8.31 -16.21 -9.22
N VAL A 40 -7.78 -15.08 -9.67
CA VAL A 40 -8.44 -13.77 -9.56
C VAL A 40 -9.77 -13.75 -10.35
N GLY A 41 -9.77 -14.33 -11.55
CA GLY A 41 -10.96 -14.46 -12.41
C GLY A 41 -12.06 -15.34 -11.81
N GLY A 42 -11.72 -16.22 -10.85
CA GLY A 42 -12.67 -16.96 -10.04
C GLY A 42 -13.47 -16.10 -9.04
N GLY A 43 -13.07 -14.83 -8.84
CA GLY A 43 -13.77 -13.87 -7.98
C GLY A 43 -13.39 -13.94 -6.50
N GLY A 44 -13.93 -13.02 -5.70
CA GLY A 44 -13.78 -12.97 -4.23
C GLY A 44 -12.42 -12.51 -3.70
N VAL A 45 -11.32 -12.77 -4.42
CA VAL A 45 -9.94 -12.41 -4.01
C VAL A 45 -9.77 -10.91 -3.83
N CYS A 46 -10.15 -10.11 -4.84
CA CYS A 46 -10.03 -8.65 -4.75
C CYS A 46 -10.92 -8.08 -3.64
N GLU A 47 -12.14 -8.61 -3.49
CA GLU A 47 -13.05 -8.16 -2.43
C GLU A 47 -12.51 -8.47 -1.03
N ALA A 48 -11.91 -9.65 -0.82
CA ALA A 48 -11.27 -10.02 0.43
C ALA A 48 -10.11 -9.07 0.75
N ALA A 49 -9.22 -8.82 -0.20
CA ALA A 49 -8.11 -7.86 -0.04
C ALA A 49 -8.61 -6.44 0.24
N ASN A 50 -9.70 -6.02 -0.41
CA ASN A 50 -10.32 -4.70 -0.19
C ASN A 50 -10.92 -4.57 1.21
N ARG A 51 -11.64 -5.60 1.69
CA ARG A 51 -12.18 -5.63 3.06
C ARG A 51 -11.06 -5.58 4.09
N ALA A 52 -10.00 -6.36 3.92
CA ALA A 52 -8.84 -6.32 4.80
C ALA A 52 -8.18 -4.93 4.83
N GLY A 53 -7.98 -4.32 3.64
CA GLY A 53 -7.46 -2.95 3.54
C GLY A 53 -8.33 -1.92 4.26
N GLN A 54 -9.67 -2.03 4.13
CA GLN A 54 -10.61 -1.16 4.83
C GLN A 54 -10.52 -1.33 6.35
N GLN A 55 -10.56 -2.55 6.86
CA GLN A 55 -10.46 -2.82 8.30
C GLN A 55 -9.15 -2.30 8.90
N LEU A 56 -8.03 -2.46 8.19
CA LEU A 56 -6.74 -1.90 8.62
C LEU A 56 -6.77 -0.37 8.67
N ARG A 57 -7.33 0.30 7.65
CA ARG A 57 -7.45 1.76 7.63
C ARG A 57 -8.29 2.28 8.79
N GLU A 58 -9.46 1.71 9.01
CA GLU A 58 -10.37 2.07 10.10
C GLU A 58 -9.73 1.80 11.47
N GLY A 59 -9.08 0.64 11.64
CA GLY A 59 -8.38 0.28 12.87
C GLY A 59 -7.21 1.22 13.19
N PHE A 60 -6.39 1.56 12.20
CA PHE A 60 -5.26 2.48 12.39
C PHE A 60 -5.76 3.90 12.69
N ALA A 61 -6.81 4.38 12.01
CA ALA A 61 -7.42 5.67 12.30
C ALA A 61 -7.94 5.75 13.75
N ALA A 62 -8.65 4.70 14.20
CA ALA A 62 -9.14 4.60 15.57
C ALA A 62 -8.00 4.54 16.60
N VAL A 63 -6.90 3.84 16.30
CA VAL A 63 -5.70 3.81 17.14
C VAL A 63 -5.05 5.19 17.23
N ALA A 64 -4.86 5.88 16.09
CA ALA A 64 -4.27 7.22 16.06
C ALA A 64 -5.09 8.21 16.89
N ALA A 65 -6.42 8.22 16.72
CA ALA A 65 -7.33 9.03 17.51
C ALA A 65 -7.26 8.71 19.02
N ALA A 66 -7.30 7.42 19.38
CA ALA A 66 -7.24 6.99 20.79
C ALA A 66 -5.90 7.33 21.46
N GLU A 67 -4.81 7.33 20.71
CA GLU A 67 -3.48 7.71 21.21
C GLU A 67 -3.22 9.22 21.11
N GLY A 68 -4.16 10.02 20.59
CA GLY A 68 -4.03 11.47 20.45
C GLY A 68 -3.00 11.90 19.39
N VAL A 69 -2.71 11.04 18.41
CA VAL A 69 -1.75 11.30 17.34
C VAL A 69 -2.50 11.82 16.11
N ARG A 70 -2.13 13.02 15.65
CA ARG A 70 -2.76 13.71 14.50
C ARG A 70 -2.26 13.18 13.16
N TRP A 71 -2.39 11.88 12.94
CA TRP A 71 -2.01 11.23 11.69
C TRP A 71 -3.24 10.78 10.92
N GLY A 72 -3.23 11.01 9.61
CA GLY A 72 -4.30 10.58 8.72
C GLY A 72 -4.03 9.18 8.20
N VAL A 73 -5.07 8.36 8.08
CA VAL A 73 -4.95 7.02 7.47
C VAL A 73 -5.85 6.97 6.25
N TYR A 74 -5.31 6.60 5.11
CA TYR A 74 -6.00 6.70 3.83
C TYR A 74 -5.58 5.61 2.84
N GLY A 75 -6.26 5.58 1.70
CA GLY A 75 -6.05 4.62 0.63
C GLY A 75 -7.37 4.07 0.12
N SER A 76 -7.33 3.50 -1.08
CA SER A 76 -8.49 2.88 -1.72
C SER A 76 -8.23 1.39 -1.90
N TYR A 77 -9.29 0.58 -1.95
CA TYR A 77 -9.19 -0.86 -2.17
C TYR A 77 -8.30 -1.52 -1.10
N SER A 78 -7.30 -2.31 -1.48
CA SER A 78 -6.35 -2.95 -0.57
C SER A 78 -5.21 -2.05 -0.10
N ALA A 79 -5.12 -0.80 -0.58
CA ALA A 79 -4.02 0.10 -0.23
C ALA A 79 -4.21 0.76 1.15
N LEU A 80 -3.15 0.79 1.94
CA LEU A 80 -3.07 1.45 3.23
C LEU A 80 -1.91 2.46 3.18
N HIS A 81 -2.18 3.70 3.54
CA HIS A 81 -1.20 4.77 3.63
C HIS A 81 -1.42 5.58 4.90
N ILE A 82 -0.35 6.17 5.43
CA ILE A 82 -0.39 7.02 6.61
C ILE A 82 0.17 8.40 6.21
N CYS A 83 -0.57 9.46 6.53
CA CYS A 83 -0.13 10.84 6.41
C CYS A 83 0.40 11.31 7.77
N LEU A 84 1.70 11.62 7.82
CA LEU A 84 2.41 12.04 9.03
C LEU A 84 2.75 13.53 9.00
N ASN A 85 2.13 14.31 8.10
CA ASN A 85 2.50 15.70 7.89
C ASN A 85 2.22 16.54 9.15
N PRO A 86 3.24 17.07 9.84
CA PRO A 86 3.05 17.82 11.08
C PRO A 86 2.43 19.20 10.87
N GLU A 87 2.39 19.70 9.64
CA GLU A 87 1.82 21.00 9.28
C GLU A 87 0.30 20.95 9.09
N LEU A 88 -0.27 19.75 8.94
CA LEU A 88 -1.72 19.57 8.82
C LEU A 88 -2.34 19.37 10.20
N ASP A 89 -3.48 20.02 10.44
CA ASP A 89 -4.31 19.72 11.60
C ASP A 89 -5.27 18.58 11.26
N ILE A 90 -4.81 17.35 11.49
CA ILE A 90 -5.54 16.13 11.12
C ILE A 90 -6.35 15.61 12.31
N ASP A 91 -7.66 15.48 12.11
CA ASP A 91 -8.50 14.55 12.87
C ASP A 91 -8.41 13.16 12.20
N PRO A 92 -7.83 12.15 12.87
CA PRO A 92 -7.67 10.82 12.29
C PRO A 92 -8.99 10.16 11.85
N LEU A 93 -10.12 10.47 12.50
CA LEU A 93 -11.43 9.88 12.19
C LEU A 93 -12.17 10.62 11.08
N ALA A 94 -11.84 11.90 10.86
CA ALA A 94 -12.46 12.74 9.84
C ALA A 94 -11.55 13.00 8.63
N PHE A 95 -10.34 12.46 8.59
CA PHE A 95 -9.38 12.70 7.52
C PHE A 95 -9.95 12.36 6.12
N ARG A 96 -9.76 13.28 5.17
CA ARG A 96 -10.19 13.15 3.76
C ARG A 96 -8.98 13.45 2.86
N PRO A 97 -8.30 12.44 2.30
CA PRO A 97 -7.10 12.67 1.50
C PRO A 97 -7.35 13.55 0.26
N GLU A 98 -8.57 13.53 -0.30
CA GLU A 98 -8.99 14.33 -1.46
C GLU A 98 -9.05 15.83 -1.21
N GLU A 99 -9.10 16.26 0.05
CA GLU A 99 -9.08 17.68 0.44
C GLU A 99 -7.66 18.24 0.50
N HIS A 100 -6.65 17.40 0.31
CA HIS A 100 -5.23 17.76 0.38
C HIS A 100 -4.54 17.59 -0.97
N SER A 101 -3.58 18.46 -1.24
CA SER A 101 -2.69 18.33 -2.38
C SER A 101 -1.80 17.10 -2.25
N ARG A 102 -1.32 16.60 -3.40
CA ARG A 102 -0.32 15.54 -3.43
C ARG A 102 0.87 15.87 -2.54
N GLN A 103 1.38 17.11 -2.60
CA GLN A 103 2.58 17.53 -1.86
C GLN A 103 2.37 17.45 -0.35
N GLU A 104 1.21 17.90 0.15
CA GLU A 104 0.86 17.81 1.56
C GLU A 104 0.77 16.36 2.05
N LEU A 105 0.22 15.45 1.23
CA LEU A 105 0.18 14.02 1.55
C LEU A 105 1.57 13.33 1.48
N GLN A 106 2.52 13.88 0.72
CA GLN A 106 3.87 13.30 0.62
C GLN A 106 4.82 13.79 1.71
N ALA A 107 4.55 14.98 2.26
CA ALA A 107 5.34 15.60 3.30
C ALA A 107 5.30 14.73 4.56
N LYS A 108 6.43 14.07 4.84
CA LYS A 108 6.60 13.17 5.98
C LYS A 108 7.98 13.35 6.57
N PRO A 109 8.12 13.59 7.89
CA PRO A 109 9.43 13.68 8.53
C PRO A 109 10.17 12.34 8.40
N PRO A 110 11.35 12.28 7.73
CA PRO A 110 12.04 11.01 7.45
C PRO A 110 12.34 10.19 8.70
N GLU A 111 12.66 10.87 9.80
CA GLU A 111 12.95 10.20 11.07
C GLU A 111 11.71 9.54 11.67
N GLN A 112 10.55 10.22 11.69
CA GLN A 112 9.30 9.62 12.19
C GLN A 112 8.92 8.37 11.37
N VAL A 113 9.08 8.41 10.04
CA VAL A 113 8.82 7.27 9.16
C VAL A 113 9.73 6.09 9.51
N ARG A 114 11.04 6.34 9.67
CA ARG A 114 12.03 5.32 10.02
C ARG A 114 11.73 4.71 11.39
N ARG A 115 11.46 5.55 12.39
CA ARG A 115 11.15 5.13 13.78
C ARG A 115 9.84 4.35 13.84
N LEU A 116 8.80 4.77 13.11
CA LEU A 116 7.55 4.04 12.99
C LEU A 116 7.79 2.64 12.42
N ARG A 117 8.50 2.52 11.29
CA ARG A 117 8.77 1.20 10.69
C ARG A 117 9.57 0.30 11.63
N MET A 118 10.59 0.81 12.30
CA MET A 118 11.35 0.04 13.30
C MET A 118 10.46 -0.40 14.47
N ALA A 119 9.59 0.48 14.97
CA ALA A 119 8.66 0.15 16.04
C ALA A 119 7.64 -0.92 15.61
N MET A 120 7.15 -0.89 14.37
CA MET A 120 6.28 -1.95 13.82
C MET A 120 7.03 -3.28 13.72
N LEU A 121 8.30 -3.26 13.25
CA LEU A 121 9.14 -4.45 13.14
C LEU A 121 9.42 -5.11 14.49
N ILE A 122 9.61 -4.32 15.55
CA ILE A 122 9.72 -4.83 16.94
C ILE A 122 8.47 -5.61 17.34
N HIS A 123 7.31 -5.23 16.83
CA HIS A 123 6.02 -5.90 17.06
C HIS A 123 5.66 -6.91 15.96
N GLY A 124 6.61 -7.32 15.12
CA GLY A 124 6.45 -8.40 14.16
C GLY A 124 5.75 -8.01 12.85
N VAL A 125 5.58 -6.72 12.57
CA VAL A 125 4.90 -6.23 11.35
C VAL A 125 5.83 -5.33 10.56
N ASP A 126 5.93 -5.55 9.24
CA ASP A 126 6.67 -4.67 8.35
C ASP A 126 5.73 -3.76 7.54
N LEU A 127 6.03 -2.46 7.52
CA LEU A 127 5.38 -1.48 6.66
C LEU A 127 6.34 -1.02 5.56
N SER A 128 5.81 -0.57 4.43
CA SER A 128 6.64 0.00 3.36
C SER A 128 7.27 1.35 3.76
N GLY A 129 8.34 1.75 3.06
CA GLY A 129 9.01 3.05 3.29
C GLY A 129 8.16 4.27 2.94
N TRP A 130 7.15 4.12 2.08
CA TRP A 130 5.97 4.96 2.11
C TRP A 130 5.06 4.40 3.19
N PRO A 131 4.91 5.05 4.35
CA PRO A 131 4.34 4.42 5.54
C PRO A 131 2.94 3.90 5.26
N GLY A 132 2.76 2.60 5.42
CA GLY A 132 1.58 1.86 4.96
C GLY A 132 1.95 0.53 4.31
N GLY A 133 1.11 0.03 3.40
CA GLY A 133 1.31 -1.23 2.70
C GLY A 133 0.12 -1.62 1.82
N LEU A 134 0.12 -2.88 1.39
CA LEU A 134 -0.97 -3.49 0.63
C LEU A 134 -1.53 -4.68 1.41
N ALA A 135 -2.85 -4.73 1.57
CA ALA A 135 -3.53 -5.90 2.09
C ALA A 135 -3.61 -6.99 1.00
N SER A 136 -3.43 -8.24 1.40
CA SER A 136 -3.63 -9.41 0.55
C SER A 136 -4.92 -10.13 0.92
N ALA A 137 -5.47 -10.89 -0.02
CA ALA A 137 -6.64 -11.74 0.21
C ALA A 137 -6.38 -12.90 1.19
N VAL A 138 -5.10 -13.22 1.45
CA VAL A 138 -4.71 -14.27 2.40
C VAL A 138 -4.64 -13.78 3.84
N HIS A 139 -4.69 -12.46 4.08
CA HIS A 139 -4.73 -11.94 5.45
C HIS A 139 -6.02 -12.39 6.12
N THR A 140 -5.85 -13.00 7.27
CA THR A 140 -6.92 -13.44 8.15
C THR A 140 -7.35 -12.31 9.07
N GLN A 141 -8.46 -12.51 9.80
CA GLN A 141 -8.87 -11.57 10.83
C GLN A 141 -7.83 -11.46 11.96
N GLU A 142 -7.09 -12.53 12.25
CA GLU A 142 -6.01 -12.54 13.22
C GLU A 142 -4.84 -11.66 12.77
N ASP A 143 -4.42 -11.76 11.51
CA ASP A 143 -3.38 -10.90 10.94
C ASP A 143 -3.76 -9.41 11.03
N ILE A 144 -5.02 -9.09 10.74
CA ILE A 144 -5.54 -7.72 10.79
C ILE A 144 -5.53 -7.19 12.22
N THR A 145 -6.05 -7.97 13.18
CA THR A 145 -6.06 -7.58 14.60
C THR A 145 -4.64 -7.42 15.14
N ALA A 146 -3.76 -8.39 14.90
CA ALA A 146 -2.36 -8.32 15.32
C ALA A 146 -1.64 -7.09 14.72
N THR A 147 -1.94 -6.75 13.47
CA THR A 147 -1.39 -5.56 12.80
C THR A 147 -1.86 -4.25 13.44
N ILE A 148 -3.14 -4.15 13.81
CA ILE A 148 -3.71 -2.98 14.50
C ILE A 148 -3.10 -2.84 15.91
N ASP A 149 -2.94 -3.95 16.63
CA ASP A 149 -2.35 -3.97 17.97
C ASP A 149 -0.85 -3.60 17.93
N ALA A 150 -0.12 -4.10 16.93
CA ALA A 150 1.26 -3.70 16.68
C ALA A 150 1.36 -2.20 16.44
N PHE A 151 0.47 -1.62 15.62
CA PHE A 151 0.44 -0.17 15.36
C PHE A 151 0.18 0.64 16.64
N ARG A 152 -0.75 0.19 17.48
CA ARG A 152 -1.00 0.82 18.80
C ARG A 152 0.25 0.78 19.68
N ALA A 153 0.90 -0.36 19.77
CA ALA A 153 2.12 -0.51 20.57
C ALA A 153 3.27 0.36 20.02
N SER A 154 3.41 0.44 18.69
CA SER A 154 4.38 1.30 18.03
C SER A 154 4.15 2.78 18.32
N LEU A 155 2.92 3.29 18.20
CA LEU A 155 2.64 4.69 18.54
C LEU A 155 3.01 5.01 20.00
N ARG A 156 2.75 4.09 20.93
CA ARG A 156 3.14 4.27 22.34
C ARG A 156 4.66 4.31 22.53
N LEU A 157 5.43 3.55 21.76
CA LEU A 157 6.89 3.65 21.77
C LEU A 157 7.35 5.02 21.26
N LEU A 158 6.80 5.47 20.12
CA LEU A 158 7.14 6.78 19.55
C LEU A 158 6.80 7.93 20.50
N LYS A 159 5.66 7.87 21.21
CA LYS A 159 5.28 8.86 22.24
C LYS A 159 6.28 8.94 23.38
N ARG A 160 6.77 7.79 23.87
CA ARG A 160 7.79 7.74 24.95
C ARG A 160 9.11 8.39 24.52
N GLU A 161 9.38 8.40 23.22
CA GLU A 161 10.56 9.02 22.63
C GLU A 161 10.33 10.48 22.23
N GLY A 162 9.13 11.04 22.44
CA GLY A 162 8.78 12.40 22.07
C GLY A 162 8.74 12.64 20.56
N LEU A 163 8.52 11.59 19.76
CA LEU A 163 8.48 11.67 18.30
C LEU A 163 7.08 11.99 17.75
N VAL A 164 6.04 11.73 18.54
CA VAL A 164 4.62 12.04 18.25
C VAL A 164 3.90 12.46 19.52
#